data_AF-A0A519XS23-F1
#
_entry.id   AF-A0A519XS23-F1
#
_cell.length_a   1.000
_cell.length_b   1.000
_cell.length_c   1.000
_cell.angle_alpha   90.00
_cell.angle_beta   90.00
_cell.angle_gamma   90.00
#
_symmetry.space_group_name_H-M   'P 1'
#
loop_
_entity.id
_entity.type
_entity.pdbx_description
1 polymer ?
#
loop_
_entity_poly.entity_id
_entity_poly.type
_entity_poly.pdbx_seq_one_letter_code
_entity_poly.pdbx_strand_id
1 'polypeptide(L)'
;AVAELAIERGRGTDRPFEVIGGPAQPATRPYQFTPRPNAASPSPPLNGQLCYGLDLHQPAPGQPAEFFTLSYLLDFYQNSTDKSHFFRKYFEELVGTDSLRAQVIAGRSEASIRASWEPRLGQYKALRKKYLLYPEK
;
A
#
# COMPACT_ATOMS: atom_id res chain seq x y z
N ALA A 1 -8.79 -0.61 15.35
CA ALA A 1 -8.60 -0.66 13.88
C ALA A 1 -7.65 -1.82 13.56
N VAL A 2 -8.11 -2.78 12.76
CA VAL A 2 -7.34 -3.99 12.44
C VAL A 2 -6.39 -3.64 11.30
N ALA A 3 -5.08 -3.88 11.45
CA ALA A 3 -4.16 -3.70 10.33
C ALA A 3 -4.46 -4.74 9.24
N GLU A 4 -4.44 -4.33 7.97
CA GLU A 4 -4.85 -5.14 6.81
C GLU A 4 -3.63 -5.70 6.03
N LEU A 5 -2.44 -5.18 6.31
CA LEU A 5 -1.13 -5.74 5.99
C LEU A 5 -0.28 -5.73 7.27
N ALA A 6 0.81 -6.48 7.32
CA ALA A 6 1.82 -6.37 8.39
C ALA A 6 2.67 -5.08 8.32
N ILE A 7 2.13 -4.03 7.70
CA ILE A 7 2.78 -2.75 7.41
C ILE A 7 1.86 -1.63 7.92
N GLU A 8 2.44 -0.69 8.65
CA GLU A 8 1.82 0.56 9.07
C GLU A 8 2.05 1.66 8.03
N ARG A 9 1.05 2.52 7.82
CA ARG A 9 1.06 3.65 6.90
C ARG A 9 1.11 4.96 7.68
N GLY A 10 1.92 5.03 8.73
CA GLY A 10 2.12 6.24 9.55
C GLY A 10 0.99 6.59 10.53
N ARG A 11 -0.03 5.76 10.74
CA ARG A 11 -1.00 6.06 11.81
C ARG A 11 -0.32 5.99 13.17
N GLY A 12 -0.62 6.96 14.03
CA GLY A 12 0.09 7.12 15.31
C GLY A 12 1.45 7.82 15.19
N THR A 13 1.72 8.46 14.04
CA THR A 13 2.80 9.43 13.85
C THR A 13 2.19 10.78 13.42
N ASP A 14 3.02 11.80 13.25
CA ASP A 14 2.62 13.11 12.70
C ASP A 14 2.47 13.09 11.16
N ARG A 15 2.68 11.93 10.52
CA ARG A 15 2.72 11.75 9.06
C ARG A 15 1.86 10.56 8.59
N PRO A 16 0.55 10.55 8.90
CA PRO A 16 -0.33 9.49 8.45
C PRO A 16 -0.43 9.48 6.91
N PHE A 17 -0.30 8.29 6.33
CA PHE A 17 -0.29 7.99 4.89
C PHE A 17 0.90 8.55 4.10
N GLU A 18 1.87 9.16 4.77
CA GLU A 18 3.08 9.74 4.16
C GLU A 18 4.34 8.95 4.52
N VAL A 19 4.23 7.92 5.35
CA VAL A 19 5.30 6.98 5.66
C VAL A 19 4.76 5.55 5.60
N ILE A 20 5.61 4.59 5.28
CA ILE A 20 5.24 3.18 5.18
C ILE A 20 6.33 2.31 5.81
N GLY A 21 5.97 1.37 6.67
CA GLY A 21 6.97 0.61 7.45
C GLY A 21 6.39 -0.58 8.21
N GLY A 22 7.25 -1.52 8.61
CA GLY A 22 6.84 -2.61 9.49
C GLY A 22 8.02 -3.22 10.28
N PRO A 23 7.78 -3.92 11.40
CA PRO A 23 8.84 -4.56 12.17
C PRO A 23 9.52 -5.72 11.42
N ALA A 24 8.75 -6.44 10.58
CA ALA A 24 9.24 -7.54 9.75
C ALA A 24 9.83 -7.06 8.40
N GLN A 25 10.46 -5.88 8.39
CA GLN A 25 11.18 -5.32 7.26
C GLN A 25 12.68 -5.22 7.61
N PRO A 26 13.58 -5.17 6.62
CA PRO A 26 15.01 -5.08 6.88
C PRO A 26 15.36 -3.82 7.66
N ALA A 27 16.20 -3.94 8.68
CA ALA A 27 16.69 -2.79 9.46
C ALA A 27 17.56 -1.82 8.64
N THR A 28 17.99 -2.23 7.44
CA THR A 28 18.75 -1.42 6.48
C THR A 28 17.88 -0.41 5.71
N ARG A 29 16.56 -0.42 5.90
CA ARG A 29 15.66 0.56 5.32
C ARG A 29 16.04 1.98 5.76
N PRO A 30 15.92 2.99 4.88
CA PRO A 30 16.43 4.34 5.14
C PRO A 30 15.61 5.15 6.16
N TYR A 31 14.41 4.70 6.50
CA TYR A 31 13.53 5.38 7.43
C TYR A 31 13.01 4.45 8.51
N GLN A 32 12.78 5.00 9.71
CA GLN A 32 12.23 4.27 10.84
C GLN A 32 11.25 5.15 11.61
N PHE A 33 10.18 4.54 12.12
CA PHE A 33 9.21 5.23 12.97
C PHE A 33 8.60 4.25 13.98
N THR A 34 8.02 4.79 15.05
CA THR A 34 7.33 3.99 16.07
C THR A 34 5.94 4.59 16.28
N PRO A 35 4.87 3.91 15.83
CA PRO A 35 3.50 4.35 16.06
C PRO A 35 3.21 4.50 17.55
N ARG A 36 2.57 5.60 17.96
CA ARG A 36 2.10 5.84 19.33
C ARG A 36 0.69 6.41 19.33
N PRO A 37 -0.11 6.22 20.40
CA PRO A 37 -1.43 6.81 20.50
C PRO A 37 -1.36 8.33 20.37
N ASN A 38 -2.23 8.89 19.54
CA ASN A 38 -2.44 10.33 19.42
C ASN A 38 -3.93 10.62 19.17
N ALA A 39 -4.32 11.90 19.08
CA ALA A 39 -5.72 12.29 18.89
C ALA A 39 -6.35 11.68 17.63
N ALA A 40 -5.59 11.56 16.54
CA ALA A 40 -6.05 11.00 15.27
C ALA A 40 -6.12 9.45 15.27
N SER A 41 -5.35 8.80 16.15
CA SER A 41 -5.31 7.35 16.27
C SER A 41 -5.00 6.91 17.70
N PRO A 42 -6.02 6.85 18.59
CA PRO A 42 -5.85 6.47 19.99
C PRO A 42 -5.37 5.01 20.19
N SER A 43 -5.58 4.16 19.20
CA SER A 43 -5.09 2.77 19.18
C SER A 43 -4.51 2.48 17.79
N PRO A 44 -3.28 2.96 17.49
CA PRO A 44 -2.67 2.75 16.19
C PRO A 44 -2.30 1.26 16.02
N PRO A 45 -2.32 0.73 14.78
CA PRO A 45 -1.71 -0.55 14.52
C PRO A 45 -0.21 -0.49 14.79
N LEU A 46 0.38 -1.64 15.17
CA LEU A 46 1.81 -1.75 15.52
C LEU A 46 2.24 -0.76 16.61
N ASN A 47 1.33 -0.40 17.52
CA ASN A 47 1.57 0.51 18.64
C ASN A 47 2.82 0.11 19.45
N GLY A 48 3.76 1.05 19.60
CA GLY A 48 4.99 0.87 20.35
C GLY A 48 6.06 0.02 19.64
N GLN A 49 5.79 -0.49 18.44
CA GLN A 49 6.73 -1.32 17.68
C GLN A 49 7.56 -0.46 16.73
N LEU A 50 8.88 -0.65 16.74
CA LEU A 50 9.78 -0.02 15.78
C LEU A 50 9.52 -0.58 14.39
N CYS A 51 9.18 0.29 13.45
CA CYS A 51 8.88 -0.03 12.06
C CYS A 51 10.01 0.49 11.17
N TYR A 52 10.54 -0.39 10.30
CA TYR A 52 11.54 -0.05 9.30
C TYR A 52 10.87 0.13 7.93
N GLY A 53 11.23 1.17 7.18
CA GLY A 53 10.52 1.51 5.96
C GLY A 53 11.00 2.75 5.21
N LEU A 54 10.05 3.48 4.63
CA LEU A 54 10.28 4.61 3.74
C LEU A 54 9.50 5.85 4.22
N ASP A 55 10.12 7.01 4.05
CA ASP A 55 9.45 8.31 4.09
C ASP A 55 8.99 8.66 2.67
N LEU A 56 7.69 8.85 2.49
CA LEU A 56 7.06 9.13 1.19
C LEU A 56 6.65 10.61 1.04
N HIS A 57 6.85 11.43 2.08
CA HIS A 57 6.47 12.84 2.07
C HIS A 57 7.17 13.64 0.96
N GLN A 58 8.38 13.23 0.56
CA GLN A 58 9.10 13.85 -0.55
C GLN A 58 9.32 12.82 -1.66
N PRO A 59 8.47 12.78 -2.71
CA PRO A 59 8.79 11.99 -3.89
C PRO A 59 10.12 12.46 -4.47
N ALA A 60 10.94 11.53 -4.94
CA ALA A 60 12.25 11.85 -5.51
C ALA A 60 12.11 12.88 -6.65
N PRO A 61 13.02 13.87 -6.75
CA PRO A 61 12.99 14.85 -7.84
C PRO A 61 12.94 14.16 -9.20
N GLY A 62 11.95 14.51 -10.03
CA GLY A 62 11.82 13.99 -11.39
C GLY A 62 11.01 12.70 -11.52
N GLN A 63 10.47 12.12 -10.44
CA GLN A 63 9.43 11.10 -10.61
C GLN A 63 8.13 11.76 -11.07
N PRO A 64 7.50 11.24 -12.15
CA PRO A 64 6.14 11.65 -12.48
C PRO A 64 5.26 11.40 -11.27
N ALA A 65 4.30 12.28 -11.02
CA ALA A 65 3.21 12.00 -10.10
C ALA A 65 2.34 10.88 -10.71
N GLU A 66 2.83 9.64 -10.68
CA GLU A 66 1.98 8.49 -10.96
C GLU A 66 0.92 8.44 -9.86
N PHE A 67 -0.35 8.58 -10.24
CA PHE A 67 -1.46 8.61 -9.30
C PHE A 67 -1.63 7.29 -8.52
N PHE A 68 -1.02 6.20 -8.98
CA PHE A 68 -1.14 4.88 -8.38
C PHE A 68 0.06 3.99 -8.76
N THR A 69 0.66 3.32 -7.78
CA THR A 69 1.73 2.33 -7.98
C THR A 69 1.58 1.15 -7.03
N LEU A 70 1.97 -0.06 -7.49
CA LEU A 70 2.12 -1.26 -6.67
C LEU A 70 3.55 -1.47 -6.17
N SER A 71 4.51 -0.67 -6.63
CA SER A 71 5.93 -0.79 -6.29
C SER A 71 6.17 -0.98 -4.78
N TYR A 72 5.53 -0.18 -3.93
CA TYR A 72 5.64 -0.30 -2.48
C TYR A 72 5.13 -1.64 -1.94
N LEU A 73 3.98 -2.13 -2.44
CA LEU A 73 3.43 -3.42 -2.02
C LEU A 73 4.37 -4.56 -2.41
N LEU A 74 4.84 -4.55 -3.66
CA LEU A 74 5.74 -5.56 -4.20
C LEU A 74 7.08 -5.57 -3.46
N ASP A 75 7.69 -4.41 -3.31
CA ASP A 75 8.97 -4.23 -2.62
C ASP A 75 8.89 -4.67 -1.15
N PHE A 76 7.87 -4.23 -0.41
CA PHE A 76 7.73 -4.61 1.00
C PHE A 76 7.42 -6.10 1.16
N TYR A 77 6.62 -6.71 0.28
CA TYR A 77 6.40 -8.15 0.31
C TYR A 77 7.69 -8.91 -0.01
N GLN A 78 8.41 -8.50 -1.04
CA GLN A 78 9.65 -9.14 -1.48
C GLN A 78 10.72 -9.11 -0.38
N ASN A 79 10.84 -7.99 0.34
CA ASN A 79 11.86 -7.81 1.37
C ASN A 79 11.40 -8.18 2.79
N SER A 80 10.13 -8.58 2.99
CA SER A 80 9.66 -8.94 4.32
C SER A 80 10.30 -10.23 4.82
N THR A 81 10.68 -10.24 6.10
CA THR A 81 11.16 -11.42 6.81
C THR A 81 10.03 -12.37 7.23
N ASP A 82 8.77 -11.90 7.25
CA ASP A 82 7.58 -12.70 7.56
C ASP A 82 6.54 -12.60 6.42
N LYS A 83 6.83 -13.29 5.32
CA LYS A 83 5.92 -13.36 4.16
C LYS A 83 4.61 -14.09 4.50
N SER A 84 4.65 -15.03 5.45
CA SER A 84 3.49 -15.87 5.81
C SER A 84 2.35 -15.07 6.45
N HIS A 85 2.67 -14.00 7.18
CA HIS A 85 1.69 -13.11 7.80
C HIS A 85 1.60 -11.73 7.15
N PHE A 86 2.21 -11.55 5.98
CA PHE A 86 2.25 -10.26 5.29
C PHE A 86 0.85 -9.75 4.93
N PHE A 87 0.04 -10.62 4.31
CA PHE A 87 -1.35 -10.35 3.96
C PHE A 87 -2.26 -10.74 5.12
N ARG A 88 -3.13 -9.83 5.58
CA ARG A 88 -4.06 -10.09 6.69
C ARG A 88 -5.49 -10.33 6.18
N LYS A 89 -6.40 -10.61 7.12
CA LYS A 89 -7.76 -11.09 6.86
C LYS A 89 -8.59 -10.22 5.88
N TYR A 90 -8.31 -8.92 5.80
CA TYR A 90 -9.11 -7.96 5.03
C TYR A 90 -8.50 -7.52 3.68
N PHE A 91 -7.45 -8.19 3.23
CA PHE A 91 -6.72 -7.75 2.04
C PHE A 91 -7.61 -7.82 0.78
N GLU A 92 -8.31 -8.93 0.57
CA GLU A 92 -9.20 -9.15 -0.58
C GLU A 92 -10.37 -8.18 -0.59
N GLU A 93 -10.93 -7.86 0.57
CA GLU A 93 -12.03 -6.90 0.71
C GLU A 93 -11.59 -5.48 0.34
N LEU A 94 -10.34 -5.11 0.63
CA LEU A 94 -9.80 -3.79 0.26
C LEU A 94 -9.48 -3.70 -1.24
N VAL A 95 -8.86 -4.73 -1.81
CA VAL A 95 -8.40 -4.70 -3.21
C VAL A 95 -9.49 -5.13 -4.19
N GLY A 96 -10.58 -5.72 -3.70
CA GLY A 96 -11.76 -6.10 -4.48
C GLY A 96 -11.56 -7.32 -5.39
N THR A 97 -10.51 -8.12 -5.14
CA THR A 97 -10.17 -9.30 -5.93
C THR A 97 -9.30 -10.27 -5.12
N ASP A 98 -9.43 -11.56 -5.38
CA ASP A 98 -8.57 -12.62 -4.83
C ASP A 98 -7.25 -12.78 -5.61
N SER A 99 -7.21 -12.29 -6.85
CA SER A 99 -6.08 -12.48 -7.76
C SER A 99 -4.81 -11.72 -7.36
N LEU A 100 -4.94 -10.53 -6.76
CA LEU A 100 -3.77 -9.67 -6.51
C LEU A 100 -2.78 -10.33 -5.57
N ARG A 101 -3.25 -10.92 -4.46
CA ARG A 101 -2.39 -11.64 -3.51
C ARG A 101 -1.58 -12.73 -4.22
N ALA A 102 -2.26 -13.56 -5.00
CA ALA A 102 -1.62 -14.65 -5.75
C ALA A 102 -0.58 -14.12 -6.74
N GLN A 103 -0.86 -13.01 -7.43
CA GLN A 103 0.08 -12.39 -8.36
C GLN A 103 1.33 -11.82 -7.66
N VAL A 104 1.17 -11.20 -6.49
CA VAL A 104 2.30 -10.71 -5.68
C VAL A 104 3.15 -11.87 -5.16
N ILE A 105 2.52 -12.92 -4.64
CA ILE A 105 3.21 -14.13 -4.17
C ILE A 105 3.99 -14.80 -5.32
N ALA A 106 3.39 -14.85 -6.51
CA ALA A 106 4.01 -15.39 -7.72
C ALA A 106 5.10 -14.50 -8.33
N GLY A 107 5.40 -13.34 -7.73
CA GLY A 107 6.47 -12.45 -8.19
C GLY A 107 6.16 -11.74 -9.52
N ARG A 108 4.88 -11.54 -9.86
CA ARG A 108 4.52 -10.79 -11.07
C ARG A 108 4.95 -9.33 -10.96
N SER A 109 5.41 -8.77 -12.08
CA SER A 109 5.72 -7.34 -12.17
C SER A 109 4.46 -6.48 -12.06
N GLU A 110 4.61 -5.25 -11.59
CA GLU A 110 3.51 -4.28 -11.54
C GLU A 110 2.86 -4.12 -12.92
N ALA A 111 3.65 -3.99 -13.98
CA ALA A 111 3.15 -3.87 -15.35
C ALA A 111 2.25 -5.06 -15.73
N SER A 112 2.65 -6.30 -15.39
CA SER A 112 1.85 -7.50 -15.66
C SER A 112 0.55 -7.54 -14.86
N ILE A 113 0.60 -7.14 -13.58
CA ILE A 113 -0.57 -7.06 -12.70
C ILE A 113 -1.56 -6.04 -13.26
N ARG A 114 -1.11 -4.83 -13.59
CA ARG A 114 -1.95 -3.76 -14.10
C ARG A 114 -2.57 -4.09 -15.46
N ALA A 115 -1.79 -4.72 -16.34
CA ALA A 115 -2.30 -5.20 -17.62
C ALA A 115 -3.49 -6.19 -17.43
N SER A 116 -3.49 -6.98 -16.35
CA SER A 116 -4.61 -7.86 -16.04
C SER A 116 -5.92 -7.13 -15.66
N TRP A 117 -5.84 -5.85 -15.28
CA TRP A 117 -7.00 -5.03 -14.90
C TRP A 117 -7.60 -4.25 -16.07
N GLU A 118 -6.80 -3.97 -17.11
CA GLU A 118 -7.19 -3.13 -18.25
C GLU A 118 -8.54 -3.52 -18.90
N PRO A 119 -8.88 -4.81 -19.08
CA PRO A 119 -10.19 -5.16 -19.64
C PRO A 119 -11.38 -4.65 -18.81
N ARG A 120 -11.34 -4.83 -17.48
CA ARG A 120 -12.42 -4.36 -16.58
C ARG A 120 -12.38 -2.84 -16.42
N LEU A 121 -11.19 -2.24 -16.40
CA LEU A 121 -11.03 -0.79 -16.39
C LEU A 121 -11.62 -0.16 -17.66
N GLY A 122 -11.41 -0.75 -18.83
CA GLY A 122 -12.00 -0.30 -20.09
C GLY A 122 -13.52 -0.36 -20.07
N GLN A 123 -14.09 -1.46 -19.58
CA GLN A 123 -15.55 -1.59 -19.40
C GLN A 123 -16.11 -0.53 -18.45
N TYR A 124 -15.45 -0.28 -17.31
CA TYR A 124 -15.87 0.74 -16.35
C TYR A 124 -15.75 2.16 -16.93
N LYS A 125 -14.68 2.47 -17.66
CA LYS A 125 -14.51 3.76 -18.36
C LYS A 125 -15.63 4.00 -19.38
N ALA A 126 -16.07 2.96 -20.10
CA ALA A 126 -17.22 3.08 -21.01
C ALA A 126 -18.54 3.28 -20.24
N LEU A 127 -18.75 2.54 -19.15
CA LEU A 127 -19.95 2.64 -18.32
C LEU A 127 -20.11 4.01 -17.66
N ARG A 128 -19.04 4.54 -17.04
CA ARG A 128 -19.09 5.78 -16.26
C ARG A 128 -19.49 7.01 -17.09
N LYS A 129 -19.26 6.98 -18.42
CA LYS A 129 -19.63 8.07 -19.35
C LYS A 129 -21.10 8.47 -19.28
N LYS A 130 -21.98 7.52 -18.95
CA LYS A 130 -23.43 7.77 -18.78
C LYS A 130 -23.76 8.69 -17.59
N TYR A 131 -22.82 8.86 -16.67
CA TYR A 131 -23.04 9.49 -15.36
C TYR A 131 -22.07 10.65 -15.09
N LEU A 132 -21.25 11.04 -16.08
CA LEU A 132 -20.31 12.15 -15.90
C LEU A 132 -21.04 13.49 -15.89
N LEU A 133 -20.79 14.29 -14.85
CA LEU A 133 -21.25 15.68 -14.74
C LEU A 133 -20.24 16.70 -15.28
N TYR A 134 -19.00 16.26 -15.50
CA TYR A 134 -17.90 17.07 -16.01
C TYR A 134 -17.22 16.36 -17.19
N PRO A 135 -16.63 17.11 -18.14
CA PRO A 135 -15.88 16.51 -19.25
C PRO A 135 -14.79 15.54 -18.77
N GLU A 136 -14.53 14.51 -19.57
CA GLU A 136 -13.46 13.57 -19.30
C GLU A 136 -12.10 14.28 -19.44
N LYS A 137 -11.18 13.98 -18.51
CA LYS A 137 -9.78 14.40 -18.59
C LYS A 137 -8.98 13.45 -19.47
#